data_AF-C5KNR3-F1
#
_entry.id   AF-C5KNR3-F1
#
_cell.length_a   1.000
_cell.length_b   1.000
_cell.length_c   1.000
_cell.angle_alpha   90.00
_cell.angle_beta   90.00
_cell.angle_gamma   90.00
#
_symmetry.space_group_name_H-M   'P 1'
#
loop_
_entity.id
_entity.type
_entity.pdbx_description
1 polymer ?
#
loop_
_entity_poly.entity_id
_entity_poly.type
_entity_poly.pdbx_seq_one_letter_code
_entity_poly.pdbx_strand_id
1 'polypeptide(L)'
;MKYQFGFTSGKSCRDPVRLLWKKWESTNQIASVFVDFQEAFDSLSWEASWKVLKSAGMPVFLVNIVKRIYADARVAIRVSQNGKVSDVFSQR
;
A
#
# COMPACT_ATOMS: atom_id res chain seq x y z
N MET A 1 -13.08 8.32 -1.25
CA MET A 1 -11.98 8.77 -2.15
C MET A 1 -12.34 8.44 -3.60
N LYS A 2 -12.72 9.43 -4.40
CA LYS A 2 -13.17 9.22 -5.80
C LYS A 2 -12.05 8.72 -6.70
N TYR A 3 -10.86 9.32 -6.59
CA TYR A 3 -9.70 9.09 -7.45
C TYR A 3 -8.62 8.19 -6.84
N GLN A 4 -8.94 7.41 -5.81
CA GLN A 4 -8.07 6.35 -5.32
C GLN A 4 -8.37 5.07 -6.10
N PHE A 5 -7.38 4.52 -6.80
CA PHE A 5 -7.53 3.33 -7.66
C PHE A 5 -6.74 2.13 -7.12
N GLY A 6 -5.63 2.37 -6.43
CA GLY A 6 -4.91 1.32 -5.71
C GLY A 6 -5.69 0.81 -4.50
N PHE A 7 -5.52 -0.48 -4.18
CA PHE A 7 -6.10 -1.13 -2.99
C PHE A 7 -7.61 -0.89 -2.78
N THR A 8 -8.36 -0.64 -3.86
CA THR A 8 -9.79 -0.33 -3.81
C THR A 8 -10.56 -1.39 -4.60
N SER A 9 -11.49 -2.07 -3.94
CA SER A 9 -12.32 -3.10 -4.57
C SER A 9 -13.08 -2.53 -5.78
N GLY A 10 -13.14 -3.30 -6.86
CA GLY A 10 -13.82 -2.92 -8.10
C GLY A 10 -13.09 -1.87 -8.94
N LYS A 11 -11.84 -1.51 -8.61
CA LYS A 11 -11.01 -0.61 -9.42
C LYS A 11 -9.77 -1.33 -9.94
N SER A 12 -9.35 -0.94 -11.14
CA SER A 12 -8.19 -1.48 -11.85
C SER A 12 -7.13 -0.41 -12.07
N CYS A 13 -5.86 -0.82 -12.22
CA CYS A 13 -4.78 0.05 -12.69
C CYS A 13 -5.06 0.67 -14.08
N ARG A 14 -6.01 0.11 -14.85
CA ARG A 14 -6.43 0.65 -16.15
C ARG A 14 -7.35 1.88 -16.04
N ASP A 15 -8.07 2.01 -14.93
CA ASP A 15 -9.03 3.09 -14.73
C ASP A 15 -8.38 4.50 -14.72
N PRO A 16 -7.27 4.75 -13.97
CA PRO A 16 -6.62 6.06 -14.01
C PRO A 16 -6.00 6.37 -15.38
N VAL A 17 -5.47 5.35 -16.09
CA VAL A 17 -4.92 5.52 -17.44
C VAL A 17 -6.03 5.92 -18.42
N ARG A 18 -7.16 5.23 -18.38
CA ARG A 18 -8.33 5.55 -19.23
C ARG A 18 -8.90 6.94 -18.92
N LEU A 19 -8.85 7.37 -17.67
CA LEU A 19 -9.28 8.72 -17.27
C LEU A 19 -8.37 9.80 -17.88
N LEU A 20 -7.05 9.62 -17.81
CA LEU A 20 -6.09 10.53 -18.45
C LEU A 20 -6.26 10.54 -19.97
N TRP A 21 -6.39 9.36 -20.58
CA TRP A 21 -6.61 9.23 -22.03
C TRP A 21 -7.85 9.99 -22.49
N LYS A 22 -9.00 9.80 -21.84
CA LYS A 22 -10.24 10.51 -22.17
C LYS A 22 -10.12 12.02 -22.04
N LYS A 23 -9.38 12.49 -21.03
CA LYS A 23 -9.16 13.93 -20.83
C LYS A 23 -8.27 14.49 -21.94
N TRP A 24 -7.30 13.72 -22.42
CA TRP A 24 -6.49 14.11 -23.56
C TRP A 24 -7.32 14.12 -24.85
N GLU A 25 -8.14 13.09 -25.10
CA GLU A 25 -9.03 13.05 -26.28
C GLU A 25 -9.99 14.24 -26.36
N SER A 26 -10.51 14.72 -25.23
CA SER A 26 -11.49 15.82 -25.22
C SER A 26 -10.86 17.21 -25.32
N THR A 27 -9.59 17.37 -24.94
CA THR A 27 -8.93 18.69 -24.83
C THR A 27 -7.77 18.84 -25.79
N ASN A 28 -7.28 17.75 -26.37
CA ASN A 28 -6.03 17.64 -27.11
C ASN A 28 -4.80 18.19 -26.35
N GLN A 29 -4.91 18.36 -25.02
CA GLN A 29 -3.88 18.98 -24.18
C GLN A 29 -3.89 18.36 -22.78
N ILE A 30 -2.77 17.77 -22.37
CA ILE A 30 -2.54 17.35 -20.99
C ILE A 30 -1.15 17.74 -20.55
N ALA A 31 -1.06 18.36 -19.37
CA ALA A 31 0.16 18.40 -18.57
C ALA A 31 -0.06 17.52 -17.33
N SER A 32 0.90 16.65 -17.03
CA SER A 32 0.85 15.72 -15.91
C SER A 32 2.16 15.70 -15.14
N VAL A 33 2.08 15.63 -13.82
CA VAL A 33 3.23 15.42 -12.93
C VAL A 33 3.07 14.03 -12.31
N PHE A 34 4.08 13.18 -12.51
CA PHE A 34 4.16 11.87 -11.88
C PHE A 34 5.02 12.00 -10.63
N VAL A 35 4.46 11.60 -9.50
CA VAL A 35 5.14 11.59 -8.20
C VAL A 35 5.17 10.14 -7.73
N ASP A 36 6.36 9.67 -7.39
CA ASP A 36 6.58 8.35 -6.83
C ASP A 36 7.37 8.49 -5.53
N PHE A 37 7.06 7.65 -4.55
CA PHE A 37 7.74 7.66 -3.25
C PHE A 37 8.76 6.53 -3.21
N GLN A 38 10.03 6.87 -3.04
CA GLN A 38 11.08 5.88 -2.81
C GLN A 38 10.78 5.12 -1.52
N GLU A 39 10.74 3.78 -1.59
CA GLU A 39 10.52 2.90 -0.44
C GLU A 39 9.28 3.34 0.38
N ALA A 40 8.13 3.45 -0.30
CA ALA A 40 6.92 4.10 0.22
C ALA A 40 6.40 3.55 1.56
N PHE A 41 6.70 2.29 1.91
CA PHE A 41 6.32 1.69 3.19
C PHE A 41 7.37 1.89 4.28
N ASP A 42 8.65 1.92 3.91
CA ASP A 42 9.77 2.11 4.84
C ASP A 42 9.97 3.59 5.21
N SER A 43 9.50 4.51 4.35
CA SER A 43 9.54 5.96 4.58
C SER A 43 8.39 6.51 5.45
N LEU A 44 7.47 5.66 5.91
CA LEU A 44 6.32 6.10 6.71
C LEU A 44 6.72 6.41 8.15
N SER A 45 6.20 7.52 8.70
CA SER A 45 6.16 7.71 10.15
C SER A 45 5.09 6.80 10.75
N TRP A 46 5.53 5.72 11.41
CA TRP A 46 4.61 4.78 12.06
C TRP A 46 3.71 5.45 13.10
N GLU A 47 4.23 6.41 13.84
CA GLU A 47 3.45 7.20 14.80
C GLU A 47 2.31 7.97 14.15
N ALA A 48 2.56 8.58 12.99
CA ALA A 48 1.52 9.23 12.20
C ALA A 48 0.52 8.20 11.65
N SER A 49 0.99 7.07 11.12
CA SER A 49 0.14 5.98 10.63
C SER A 49 -0.82 5.45 11.71
N TRP A 50 -0.36 5.29 12.96
CA TRP A 50 -1.21 4.87 14.07
C TRP A 50 -2.29 5.89 14.40
N LYS A 51 -1.98 7.19 14.33
CA LYS A 51 -2.97 8.26 14.53
C LYS A 51 -4.02 8.25 13.42
N VAL A 52 -3.59 8.09 12.16
CA VAL A 52 -4.48 8.01 11.00
C VAL A 52 -5.44 6.84 11.13
N LEU A 53 -4.95 5.63 11.43
CA LEU A 53 -5.79 4.44 11.59
C LEU A 53 -6.85 4.64 12.69
N LYS A 54 -6.47 5.21 13.83
CA LYS A 54 -7.42 5.54 14.91
C LYS A 54 -8.47 6.55 14.46
N SER A 55 -8.06 7.63 13.79
CA SER A 55 -8.99 8.66 13.29
C SER A 55 -9.93 8.15 12.20
N ALA A 56 -9.51 7.13 11.44
CA ALA A 56 -10.33 6.46 10.43
C ALA A 56 -11.39 5.51 11.04
N GLY A 57 -11.48 5.43 12.38
CA GLY A 57 -12.44 4.58 13.08
C GLY A 57 -12.00 3.11 13.18
N MET A 58 -10.72 2.80 12.95
CA MET A 58 -10.23 1.43 13.05
C MET A 58 -10.31 0.95 14.52
N PRO A 59 -10.89 -0.23 14.78
CA PRO A 59 -10.89 -0.82 16.10
C PRO A 59 -9.50 -0.91 16.72
N VAL A 60 -9.38 -0.54 18.00
CA VAL A 60 -8.11 -0.49 18.73
C VAL A 60 -7.37 -1.84 18.68
N PHE A 61 -8.10 -2.96 18.75
CA PHE A 61 -7.49 -4.28 18.69
C PHE A 61 -6.82 -4.55 17.33
N LEU A 62 -7.41 -4.11 16.20
CA LEU A 62 -6.80 -4.24 14.87
C LEU A 62 -5.54 -3.37 14.76
N VAL A 63 -5.57 -2.14 15.26
CA VAL A 63 -4.39 -1.27 15.30
C VAL A 63 -3.27 -1.92 16.11
N ASN A 64 -3.59 -2.55 17.24
CA ASN A 64 -2.62 -3.25 18.07
C ASN A 64 -2.05 -4.50 17.39
N ILE A 65 -2.84 -5.24 16.62
CA ILE A 65 -2.35 -6.37 15.81
C ILE A 65 -1.32 -5.87 14.79
N VAL A 66 -1.65 -4.83 14.02
CA VAL A 66 -0.73 -4.26 13.02
C VAL A 66 0.57 -3.79 13.69
N LYS A 67 0.48 -3.10 14.83
CA LYS A 67 1.67 -2.69 15.60
C LYS A 67 2.57 -3.86 15.99
N ARG A 68 1.98 -4.98 16.45
CA ARG A 68 2.73 -6.17 16.83
C ARG A 68 3.38 -6.85 15.65
N ILE A 69 2.73 -6.86 14.48
CA ILE A 69 3.35 -7.36 13.25
C ILE A 69 4.61 -6.54 12.94
N TYR A 70 4.52 -5.21 12.96
CA TYR A 70 5.70 -4.38 12.68
C TYR A 70 6.79 -4.40 13.77
N ALA A 71 6.44 -4.69 15.03
CA ALA A 71 7.40 -4.74 16.13
C ALA A 71 8.13 -6.10 16.24
N ASP A 72 7.40 -7.20 16.05
CA ASP A 72 7.85 -8.53 16.47
C ASP A 72 7.74 -9.60 15.37
N ALA A 73 7.39 -9.25 14.13
CA ALA A 73 7.20 -10.25 13.08
C ALA A 73 8.51 -10.98 12.75
N ARG A 74 8.43 -12.31 12.89
CA ARG A 74 9.43 -13.26 12.39
C ARG A 74 8.92 -13.88 11.10
N VAL A 75 9.67 -13.72 10.02
CA VAL A 75 9.29 -14.11 8.67
C VAL A 75 10.19 -15.25 8.21
N ALA A 76 9.60 -16.23 7.53
CA ALA A 76 10.32 -17.28 6.82
C ALA A 76 9.62 -17.55 5.49
N ILE A 77 10.40 -17.72 4.42
CA ILE A 77 9.88 -17.82 3.05
C ILE A 77 9.94 -19.27 2.59
N ARG A 78 8.85 -19.76 1.99
CA ARG A 78 8.86 -21.07 1.31
C ARG A 78 9.65 -20.94 0.01
N VAL A 79 10.78 -21.64 -0.09
CA VAL A 79 11.71 -21.54 -1.23
C VAL A 79 11.56 -22.69 -2.24
N SER A 80 10.77 -23.72 -1.94
CA SER A 80 10.47 -24.79 -2.90
C SER A 80 9.07 -25.36 -2.74
N GLN A 81 8.57 -25.97 -3.81
CA GLN A 81 7.29 -26.69 -3.82
C GLN A 81 7.29 -27.86 -2.82
N ASN A 82 8.48 -28.44 -2.57
CA ASN A 82 8.71 -29.55 -1.64
C ASN A 82 8.63 -29.12 -0.16
N GLY A 83 8.37 -27.83 0.11
CA GLY A 83 8.21 -27.31 1.47
C GLY A 83 9.49 -26.90 2.17
N LYS A 84 10.62 -26.76 1.46
CA LYS A 84 11.82 -26.15 2.03
C LYS A 84 11.55 -24.68 2.39
N VAL A 85 11.99 -24.26 3.56
CA VAL A 85 11.83 -22.89 4.09
C VAL A 85 13.20 -22.23 4.24
N SER A 86 13.25 -20.90 4.08
CA SER A 86 14.44 -20.08 4.36
C SER A 86 14.74 -20.01 5.86
N ASP A 87 15.90 -19.44 6.18
CA ASP A 87 16.16 -18.98 7.54
C ASP A 87 15.12 -17.92 7.96
N VAL A 88 14.85 -17.87 9.27
CA VAL A 88 13.94 -16.91 9.86
C VAL A 88 14.64 -15.57 9.97
N PHE A 89 13.99 -14.50 9.53
CA PHE A 89 14.46 -13.13 9.69
C PHE A 89 13.38 -12.26 10.33
N SER A 90 13.80 -11.18 11.00
CA SER A 90 12.86 -10.21 11.56
C SER A 90 12.50 -9.19 10.49
N GLN A 91 11.24 -8.76 10.47
CA GLN A 91 10.86 -7.57 9.71
C GLN A 91 11.58 -6.36 10.31
N ARG A 92 12.26 -5.57 9.47
CA ARG A 92 13.05 -4.41 9.89
C ARG A 92 12.18 -3.16 9.96
#